data_AF-A0A1C3F3L0-F1
#
_entry.id   AF-A0A1C3F3L0-F1
#
_cell.length_a   1.000
_cell.length_b   1.000
_cell.length_c   1.000
_cell.angle_alpha   90.00
_cell.angle_beta   90.00
_cell.angle_gamma   90.00
#
_symmetry.space_group_name_H-M   'P 1'
#
loop_
_entity.id
_entity.type
_entity.pdbx_description
1 polymer ?
#
loop_
_entity_poly.entity_id
_entity_poly.type
_entity_poly.pdbx_seq_one_letter_code
_entity_poly.pdbx_strand_id
1 'polypeptide(L)'
;MSRKKQRVRYELDSGDIKSLTIEEIKAILRAADELIATGGRSMLAKILKGSKDKKVLEHRLDQCPVYGYHRELTLQEITHRIDWMIKKGYLEIEYTDRLPMLVFSKIGWEIERETYAGELLQKFERLLEGKGPFCFRAE
;
A
#
# COMPACT_ATOMS: atom_id res chain seq x y z
N MET A 1 -15.07 12.60 -34.19
CA MET A 1 -14.53 11.27 -33.85
C MET A 1 -13.39 11.43 -32.86
N SER A 2 -13.59 11.04 -31.60
CA SER A 2 -12.58 11.21 -30.54
C SER A 2 -11.44 10.20 -30.78
N ARG A 3 -10.21 10.67 -31.04
CA ARG A 3 -9.03 9.79 -31.16
C ARG A 3 -8.90 9.02 -29.85
N LYS A 4 -9.12 7.69 -29.85
CA LYS A 4 -8.86 6.83 -28.69
C LYS A 4 -7.43 7.11 -28.20
N LYS A 5 -7.30 7.77 -27.05
CA LYS A 5 -6.00 8.11 -26.45
C LYS A 5 -5.27 6.80 -26.13
N GLN A 6 -4.01 6.71 -26.53
CA GLN A 6 -3.19 5.50 -26.32
C GLN A 6 -2.99 5.25 -24.82
N ARG A 7 -3.19 4.01 -24.38
CA ARG A 7 -2.90 3.57 -23.00
C ARG A 7 -1.41 3.63 -22.72
N VAL A 8 -1.05 4.06 -21.52
CA VAL A 8 0.34 4.02 -21.05
C VAL A 8 0.74 2.54 -20.91
N ARG A 9 1.80 2.13 -21.60
CA ARG A 9 2.33 0.76 -21.51
C ARG A 9 3.12 0.59 -20.22
N TYR A 10 3.15 -0.64 -19.72
CA TYR A 10 3.98 -1.03 -18.61
C TYR A 10 4.62 -2.40 -18.90
N GLU A 11 5.78 -2.62 -18.31
CA GLU A 11 6.47 -3.89 -18.26
C GLU A 11 6.74 -4.22 -16.79
N LEU A 12 6.54 -5.48 -16.41
CA LEU A 12 6.74 -5.95 -15.05
C LEU A 12 8.09 -6.66 -14.97
N ASP A 13 9.01 -6.11 -14.19
CA ASP A 13 10.31 -6.69 -13.93
C ASP A 13 10.46 -6.95 -12.43
N SER A 14 10.69 -8.21 -12.07
CA SER A 14 10.83 -8.62 -10.67
C SER A 14 12.29 -8.83 -10.27
N GLY A 15 13.24 -8.56 -11.17
CA GLY A 15 14.64 -8.91 -11.00
C GLY A 15 14.81 -10.37 -10.55
N ASP A 16 15.68 -10.58 -9.58
CA ASP A 16 16.00 -11.91 -9.03
C ASP A 16 15.12 -12.33 -7.83
N ILE A 17 14.01 -11.63 -7.57
CA ILE A 17 13.17 -11.90 -6.41
C ILE A 17 12.42 -13.22 -6.60
N LYS A 18 12.74 -14.20 -5.73
CA LYS A 18 12.07 -15.50 -5.70
C LYS A 18 10.84 -15.50 -4.81
N SER A 19 10.94 -14.87 -3.64
CA SER A 19 9.90 -14.81 -2.62
C SER A 19 10.07 -13.57 -1.74
N LEU A 20 8.95 -13.09 -1.19
CA LEU A 20 8.91 -12.06 -0.14
C LEU A 20 8.38 -12.69 1.15
N THR A 21 8.75 -12.13 2.31
CA THR A 21 8.19 -12.60 3.58
C THR A 21 6.73 -12.15 3.73
N ILE A 22 5.98 -12.78 4.65
CA ILE A 22 4.59 -12.40 4.87
C ILE A 22 4.46 -10.97 5.41
N GLU A 23 5.42 -10.52 6.22
CA GLU A 23 5.49 -9.15 6.74
C GLU A 23 5.74 -8.15 5.61
N GLU A 24 6.62 -8.48 4.66
CA GLU A 24 6.90 -7.65 3.49
C GLU A 24 5.69 -7.58 2.55
N ILE A 25 5.00 -8.70 2.33
CA ILE A 25 3.73 -8.76 1.58
C ILE A 25 2.69 -7.83 2.24
N LYS A 26 2.48 -7.97 3.55
CA LYS A 26 1.55 -7.13 4.33
C LYS A 26 1.94 -5.66 4.27
N ALA A 27 3.22 -5.33 4.40
CA ALA A 27 3.68 -3.95 4.32
C ALA A 27 3.42 -3.33 2.94
N ILE A 28 3.64 -4.08 1.85
CA ILE A 28 3.34 -3.59 0.50
C ILE A 28 1.84 -3.40 0.28
N LEU A 29 1.01 -4.34 0.75
CA LEU A 29 -0.46 -4.23 0.66
C LEU A 29 -0.97 -3.05 1.47
N ARG A 30 -0.49 -2.88 2.71
CA ARG A 30 -0.88 -1.78 3.58
C ARG A 30 -0.49 -0.42 3.02
N ALA A 31 0.68 -0.32 2.38
CA ALA A 31 1.09 0.88 1.66
C ALA A 31 0.25 1.14 0.40
N ALA A 32 -0.20 0.08 -0.28
CA ALA A 32 -1.03 0.19 -1.48
C ALA A 32 -2.44 0.70 -1.16
N ASP A 33 -2.99 0.41 0.03
CA ASP A 33 -4.30 0.90 0.49
C ASP A 33 -4.44 2.43 0.35
N GLU A 34 -3.37 3.17 0.68
CA GLU A 34 -3.35 4.65 0.63
C GLU A 34 -3.50 5.22 -0.79
N LEU A 35 -3.28 4.42 -1.85
CA LEU A 35 -3.32 4.87 -3.24
C LEU A 35 -4.08 3.93 -4.18
N ILE A 36 -4.84 2.98 -3.64
CA ILE A 36 -5.55 1.98 -4.44
C ILE A 36 -6.53 2.69 -5.40
N ALA A 37 -6.59 2.22 -6.65
CA ALA A 37 -7.34 2.81 -7.76
C ALA A 37 -7.00 4.28 -8.13
N THR A 38 -6.06 4.93 -7.42
CA THR A 38 -5.71 6.36 -7.59
C THR A 38 -4.21 6.60 -7.87
N GLY A 39 -3.36 5.60 -7.65
CA GLY A 39 -1.94 5.63 -7.93
C GLY A 39 -1.41 4.37 -8.61
N GLY A 40 -0.20 4.49 -9.16
CA GLY A 40 0.52 3.39 -9.79
C GLY A 40 1.78 2.98 -9.04
N ARG A 41 2.51 2.01 -9.60
CA ARG A 41 3.73 1.40 -9.05
C ARG A 41 4.77 2.40 -8.55
N SER A 42 5.02 3.47 -9.32
CA SER A 42 6.02 4.48 -8.95
C SER A 42 5.65 5.27 -7.71
N MET A 43 4.36 5.49 -7.45
CA MET A 43 3.92 6.18 -6.23
C MET A 43 4.02 5.24 -5.03
N LEU A 44 3.62 3.98 -5.18
CA LEU A 44 3.77 2.96 -4.13
C LEU A 44 5.24 2.76 -3.74
N ALA A 45 6.15 2.72 -4.73
CA ALA A 45 7.58 2.63 -4.45
C ALA A 45 8.10 3.83 -3.64
N LYS A 46 7.57 5.03 -3.88
CA LYS A 46 7.94 6.24 -3.12
C LYS A 46 7.45 6.21 -1.68
N ILE A 47 6.23 5.71 -1.42
CA ILE A 47 5.72 5.50 -0.05
C ILE A 47 6.64 4.54 0.70
N LEU A 48 6.88 3.35 0.12
CA LEU A 48 7.71 2.32 0.75
C LEU A 48 9.16 2.79 0.96
N LYS A 49 9.69 3.63 0.06
CA LYS A 49 11.02 4.24 0.22
C LYS A 49 11.09 5.30 1.32
N GLY A 50 9.97 5.90 1.70
CA GLY A 50 9.97 7.07 2.59
C GLY A 50 10.38 8.36 1.85
N SER A 51 9.96 8.49 0.59
CA SER A 51 10.38 9.59 -0.29
C SER A 51 9.70 10.92 0.08
N LYS A 52 10.49 11.98 0.27
CA LYS A 52 10.00 13.36 0.47
C LYS A 52 9.51 14.03 -0.83
N ASP A 53 9.07 13.23 -1.81
CA ASP A 53 8.53 13.74 -3.07
C ASP A 53 7.32 14.64 -2.81
N LYS A 54 7.21 15.73 -3.57
CA LYS A 54 6.16 16.74 -3.36
C LYS A 54 4.77 16.13 -3.36
N LYS A 55 4.48 15.20 -4.29
CA LYS A 55 3.16 14.57 -4.39
C LYS A 55 2.86 13.63 -3.22
N VAL A 56 3.89 12.95 -2.71
CA VAL A 56 3.74 12.10 -1.52
C VAL A 56 3.26 12.93 -0.33
N LEU A 57 3.90 14.08 -0.11
CA LEU A 57 3.56 14.98 1.00
C LEU A 57 2.24 15.73 0.78
N GLU A 58 1.98 16.20 -0.45
CA GLU A 58 0.73 16.89 -0.82
C GLU A 58 -0.51 16.00 -0.56
N HIS A 59 -0.39 14.69 -0.84
CA HIS A 59 -1.44 13.72 -0.59
C HIS A 59 -1.36 13.07 0.79
N ARG A 60 -0.46 13.53 1.67
CA ARG A 60 -0.25 13.02 3.04
C ARG A 60 0.04 11.52 3.12
N LEU A 61 0.64 10.97 2.07
CA LEU A 61 0.99 9.55 1.98
C LEU A 61 2.15 9.19 2.92
N ASP A 62 2.83 10.19 3.50
CA ASP A 62 3.80 10.07 4.58
C ASP A 62 3.17 9.69 5.93
N GLN A 63 1.84 9.76 6.07
CA GLN A 63 1.11 9.31 7.27
C GLN A 63 0.84 7.80 7.28
N CYS A 64 1.13 7.11 6.18
CA CYS A 64 1.01 5.66 6.07
C CYS A 64 1.81 4.96 7.20
N PRO A 65 1.25 3.99 7.94
CA PRO A 65 1.95 3.32 9.05
C PRO A 65 3.26 2.64 8.64
N VAL A 66 3.36 2.24 7.37
CA VAL A 66 4.50 1.55 6.77
C VAL A 66 5.31 2.47 5.83
N TYR A 67 5.14 3.79 5.94
CA TYR A 67 5.94 4.77 5.20
C TYR A 67 7.43 4.58 5.51
N GLY A 68 8.24 4.40 4.47
CA GLY A 68 9.66 4.13 4.64
C GLY A 68 10.01 2.70 5.08
N TYR A 69 9.10 1.74 5.01
CA TYR A 69 9.38 0.33 5.34
C TYR A 69 10.62 -0.22 4.60
N HIS A 70 10.83 0.21 3.36
CA HIS A 70 11.99 -0.14 2.53
C HIS A 70 12.99 1.03 2.39
N ARG A 71 13.19 1.84 3.44
CA ARG A 71 14.07 3.02 3.38
C ARG A 71 15.50 2.71 2.92
N GLU A 72 16.02 1.53 3.22
CA GLU A 72 17.39 1.16 2.87
C GLU A 72 17.53 0.63 1.42
N LEU A 73 16.42 0.28 0.76
CA LEU A 73 16.43 -0.23 -0.62
C LEU A 73 16.37 0.88 -1.65
N THR A 74 16.90 0.66 -2.85
CA THR A 74 16.73 1.57 -3.98
C THR A 74 15.29 1.55 -4.49
N LEU A 75 14.86 2.61 -5.20
CA LEU A 75 13.53 2.65 -5.82
C LEU A 75 13.33 1.50 -6.83
N GLN A 76 14.40 1.08 -7.52
CA GLN A 76 14.34 -0.02 -8.47
C GLN A 76 14.08 -1.35 -7.74
N GLU A 77 14.82 -1.65 -6.67
CA GLU A 77 14.62 -2.85 -5.86
C GLU A 77 13.23 -2.93 -5.23
N ILE A 78 12.66 -1.78 -4.84
CA ILE A 78 11.28 -1.69 -4.36
C ILE A 78 10.29 -1.93 -5.51
N THR A 79 10.55 -1.36 -6.68
CA THR A 79 9.72 -1.59 -7.87
C THR A 79 9.72 -3.06 -8.27
N HIS A 80 10.86 -3.75 -8.19
CA HIS A 80 10.94 -5.20 -8.44
C HIS A 80 10.04 -6.00 -7.48
N ARG A 81 9.98 -5.61 -6.20
CA ARG A 81 9.09 -6.23 -5.20
C ARG A 81 7.62 -6.00 -5.52
N ILE A 82 7.26 -4.79 -5.90
CA ILE A 82 5.89 -4.45 -6.34
C ILE A 82 5.51 -5.25 -7.60
N ASP A 83 6.41 -5.34 -8.58
CA ASP A 83 6.18 -6.11 -9.79
C ASP A 83 6.07 -7.61 -9.50
N TRP A 84 6.83 -8.13 -8.54
CA TRP A 84 6.67 -9.49 -8.03
C TRP A 84 5.29 -9.69 -7.40
N MET A 85 4.81 -8.74 -6.58
CA MET A 85 3.47 -8.78 -5.97
C MET A 85 2.36 -8.83 -7.03
N ILE A 86 2.53 -8.10 -8.13
CA ILE A 86 1.59 -8.12 -9.27
C ILE A 86 1.66 -9.48 -9.98
N LYS A 87 2.86 -9.97 -10.32
CA LYS A 87 3.04 -11.26 -11.00
C LYS A 87 2.51 -12.45 -10.18
N LYS A 88 2.55 -12.36 -8.85
CA LYS A 88 2.03 -13.40 -7.95
C LYS A 88 0.54 -13.26 -7.64
N GLY A 89 -0.11 -12.21 -8.14
CA GLY A 89 -1.54 -12.02 -7.98
C GLY A 89 -1.94 -11.56 -6.58
N TYR A 90 -1.10 -10.78 -5.88
CA TYR A 90 -1.50 -10.03 -4.68
C TYR A 90 -2.03 -8.63 -5.05
N LEU A 91 -1.46 -8.04 -6.09
CA LEU A 91 -1.90 -6.78 -6.69
C LEU A 91 -2.25 -7.02 -8.16
N GLU A 92 -3.14 -6.20 -8.68
CA GLU A 92 -3.50 -6.19 -10.09
C GLU A 92 -3.36 -4.76 -10.65
N ILE A 93 -3.35 -4.66 -11.98
CA ILE A 93 -3.36 -3.37 -12.66
C ILE A 93 -4.66 -3.25 -13.46
N GLU A 94 -5.40 -2.19 -13.18
CA GLU A 94 -6.55 -1.78 -13.97
C GLU A 94 -6.29 -0.45 -14.67
N TYR A 95 -6.95 -0.25 -15.81
CA TYR A 95 -6.84 1.01 -16.54
C TYR A 95 -8.00 1.93 -16.21
N THR A 96 -7.70 3.04 -15.56
CA THR A 96 -8.59 4.20 -15.49
C THR A 96 -8.23 5.15 -16.63
N ASP A 97 -9.11 5.24 -17.63
CA ASP A 97 -8.87 5.86 -18.94
C ASP A 97 -7.62 5.31 -19.66
N ARG A 98 -6.47 5.96 -19.45
CA ARG A 98 -5.18 5.63 -20.07
C ARG A 98 -4.12 5.24 -19.05
N LEU A 99 -4.39 5.40 -17.76
CA LEU A 99 -3.41 5.25 -16.68
C LEU A 99 -3.56 3.88 -16.03
N PRO A 100 -2.47 3.11 -15.88
CA PRO A 100 -2.47 1.87 -15.11
C PRO A 100 -2.44 2.19 -13.61
N MET A 101 -3.48 1.77 -12.90
CA MET A 101 -3.69 1.98 -11.48
C MET A 101 -3.60 0.64 -10.76
N LEU A 102 -3.03 0.64 -9.56
CA LEU A 102 -2.99 -0.56 -8.74
C LEU A 102 -4.35 -0.82 -8.11
N VAL A 103 -4.78 -2.08 -8.11
CA VAL A 103 -5.94 -2.56 -7.37
C VAL A 103 -5.56 -3.83 -6.60
N PHE A 104 -6.33 -4.15 -5.56
CA PHE A 104 -6.13 -5.40 -4.84
C PHE A 104 -6.66 -6.56 -5.69
N SER A 105 -5.90 -7.64 -5.77
CA SER A 105 -6.48 -8.91 -6.18
C SER A 105 -7.39 -9.45 -5.06
N LYS A 106 -8.11 -10.54 -5.33
CA LYS A 106 -8.87 -11.23 -4.29
C LYS A 106 -7.99 -11.65 -3.10
N ILE A 107 -6.82 -12.22 -3.37
CA ILE A 107 -5.89 -12.71 -2.34
C ILE A 107 -5.29 -11.52 -1.57
N GLY A 108 -4.88 -10.47 -2.27
CA GLY A 108 -4.35 -9.26 -1.62
C GLY A 108 -5.38 -8.60 -0.71
N TRP A 109 -6.64 -8.52 -1.15
CA TRP A 109 -7.72 -7.96 -0.36
C TRP A 109 -8.02 -8.78 0.91
N GLU A 110 -8.00 -10.10 0.83
CA GLU A 110 -8.22 -10.97 2.00
C GLU A 110 -7.16 -10.70 3.09
N ILE A 111 -5.90 -10.59 2.70
CA ILE A 111 -4.78 -10.30 3.61
C ILE A 111 -4.87 -8.88 4.17
N GLU A 112 -5.14 -7.89 3.32
CA GLU A 112 -5.18 -6.49 3.73
C GLU A 112 -6.35 -6.23 4.68
N ARG A 113 -7.54 -6.77 4.37
CA ARG A 113 -8.72 -6.62 5.23
C ARG A 113 -8.46 -7.14 6.65
N GLU A 114 -7.77 -8.27 6.80
CA GLU A 114 -7.39 -8.80 8.12
C GLU A 114 -6.35 -7.90 8.82
N THR A 115 -5.35 -7.43 8.06
CA THR A 115 -4.30 -6.53 8.57
C THR A 115 -4.91 -5.23 9.09
N TYR A 116 -5.77 -4.59 8.28
CA TYR A 116 -6.45 -3.35 8.63
C TYR A 116 -7.42 -3.53 9.80
N ALA A 117 -8.19 -4.63 9.84
CA ALA A 117 -9.05 -4.93 10.98
C ALA A 117 -8.26 -5.07 12.29
N GLY A 118 -7.08 -5.71 12.24
CA GLY A 118 -6.18 -5.80 13.39
C GLY A 118 -5.65 -4.44 13.84
N GLU A 119 -5.26 -3.56 12.91
CA GLU A 119 -4.86 -2.19 13.22
C GLU A 119 -6.00 -1.39 13.89
N LEU A 120 -7.22 -1.52 13.38
CA LEU A 120 -8.40 -0.85 13.94
C LEU A 120 -8.70 -1.34 15.35
N LEU A 121 -8.66 -2.66 15.57
CA LEU A 121 -8.89 -3.25 16.88
C LEU A 121 -7.85 -2.75 17.89
N GLN A 122 -6.57 -2.78 17.54
CA GLN A 122 -5.51 -2.27 18.41
C GLN A 122 -5.67 -0.78 18.73
N LYS A 123 -6.07 0.04 17.74
CA LYS A 123 -6.36 1.46 17.97
C LYS A 123 -7.53 1.63 18.93
N PHE A 124 -8.58 0.82 18.78
CA PHE A 124 -9.75 0.86 19.65
C PHE A 124 -9.42 0.45 21.09
N GLU A 125 -8.64 -0.63 21.29
CA GLU A 125 -8.16 -1.07 22.60
C GLU A 125 -7.38 0.04 23.31
N ARG A 126 -6.43 0.68 22.63
CA ARG A 126 -5.67 1.82 23.18
C ARG A 126 -6.56 2.99 23.60
N LEU A 127 -7.65 3.24 22.87
CA LEU A 127 -8.61 4.29 23.23
C LEU A 127 -9.41 3.93 24.49
N LEU A 128 -9.75 2.65 24.67
CA LEU A 128 -10.42 2.16 25.88
C LEU A 128 -9.49 2.17 27.09
N GLU A 129 -8.22 1.82 26.92
CA GLU A 129 -7.20 1.95 27.97
C GLU A 129 -7.00 3.41 28.40
N GLY A 130 -7.12 4.36 27.46
CA GLY A 130 -7.07 5.81 27.71
C GLY A 130 -8.36 6.42 28.28
N LYS A 131 -9.46 5.66 28.35
CA LYS A 131 -10.73 6.03 28.97
C LYS A 131 -11.35 4.83 29.68
N GLY A 132 -10.86 4.52 30.88
CA GLY A 132 -11.60 3.64 31.79
C GLY A 132 -12.94 4.27 32.17
N PRO A 133 -14.10 3.64 31.91
CA PRO A 133 -15.39 4.11 32.38
C PRO A 133 -15.88 3.22 33.53
N PHE A 134 -15.07 3.07 34.58
CA PHE A 134 -15.51 2.53 35.86
C PHE A 134 -14.89 3.32 37.03
N CYS A 135 -15.03 4.64 36.99
CA CYS A 135 -15.01 5.45 38.20
C CYS A 135 -16.48 5.80 38.53
N PHE A 136 -17.26 4.80 38.94
CA PHE A 136 -18.46 5.07 39.72
C PHE A 136 -17.98 5.44 41.11
N ARG A 137 -17.91 6.75 41.37
CA ARG A 137 -17.81 7.28 42.72
C ARG A 137 -19.16 7.01 43.37
N ALA A 138 -19.22 5.98 44.23
CA ALA A 138 -20.32 5.83 45.16
C ALA A 138 -20.14 6.91 46.23
N GLU A 139 -21.09 7.84 46.30
CA GLU A 139 -21.32 8.70 47.46
C GLU A 139 -21.91 7.89 48.62
#